data_AF-A0A1H1L2F0-F1
#
_entry.id   AF-A0A1H1L2F0-F1
#
_cell.length_a   1.000
_cell.length_b   1.000
_cell.length_c   1.000
_cell.angle_alpha   90.00
_cell.angle_beta   90.00
_cell.angle_gamma   90.00
#
_symmetry.space_group_name_H-M   'P 1'
#
loop_
_entity.id
_entity.type
_entity.pdbx_description
1 polymer ?
#
loop_
_entity_poly.entity_id
_entity_poly.type
_entity_poly.pdbx_seq_one_letter_code
_entity_poly.pdbx_strand_id
1 'polypeptide(L)'
;MNPSVLLIVLLSLVGLALALIVVVTIRRRSISKLSGAFDCSINVGEESASRPRWRLGVAVFSVASLDWYPVFALTRRAAVRLPRADLDILVRRKPTSGEQYSVLPDAVVVDCSYGKADGRPRSVSLAMDTESLSTMASWLESSPPGFNPTMGRFT
;
A
#
# COMPACT_ATOMS: atom_id res chain seq x y z
N MET A 1 5.92 16.62 46.31
CA MET A 1 5.01 15.88 45.40
C MET A 1 4.71 14.55 46.08
N ASN A 2 3.45 14.26 46.40
CA ASN A 2 3.12 13.12 47.27
C ASN A 2 3.42 11.80 46.54
N PRO A 3 4.03 10.79 47.20
CA PRO A 3 4.41 9.53 46.57
C PRO A 3 3.21 8.79 45.94
N SER A 4 2.02 8.92 46.56
CA SER A 4 0.76 8.40 46.03
C SER A 4 0.35 9.06 44.72
N VAL A 5 0.59 10.36 44.56
CA VAL A 5 0.30 11.09 43.31
C VAL A 5 1.25 10.61 42.20
N LEU A 6 2.52 10.39 42.52
CA LEU A 6 3.51 9.89 41.58
C LEU A 6 3.15 8.48 41.07
N LEU A 7 2.69 7.61 41.99
CA LEU A 7 2.25 6.26 41.66
C LEU A 7 1.00 6.27 40.76
N ILE A 8 0.01 7.11 41.05
CA ILE A 8 -1.20 7.25 40.21
C ILE A 8 -0.84 7.74 38.81
N VAL A 9 0.02 8.77 38.71
CA VAL A 9 0.48 9.27 37.41
C VAL A 9 1.20 8.18 36.63
N LEU A 10 2.13 7.45 37.26
CA LEU A 10 2.86 6.38 36.59
C LEU A 10 1.94 5.26 36.07
N LEU A 11 1.00 4.80 36.90
CA LEU A 11 0.02 3.77 36.51
C LEU A 11 -0.89 4.25 35.37
N SER A 12 -1.33 5.51 35.40
CA SER A 12 -2.15 6.08 34.34
C SER A 12 -1.41 6.15 33.01
N LEU A 13 -0.11 6.49 33.04
CA LEU A 13 0.74 6.59 31.86
C LEU A 13 1.01 5.21 31.25
N VAL A 14 1.27 4.21 32.11
CA VAL A 14 1.43 2.81 31.69
C VAL A 14 0.13 2.26 31.11
N GLY A 15 -1.01 2.53 31.74
CA GLY A 15 -2.33 2.14 31.24
C GLY A 15 -2.64 2.75 29.87
N LEU A 16 -2.34 4.04 29.69
CA LEU A 16 -2.49 4.73 28.40
C LEU A 16 -1.59 4.14 27.32
N ALA A 17 -0.33 3.85 27.65
CA ALA A 17 0.63 3.23 26.73
C ALA A 17 0.15 1.83 26.29
N LEU A 18 -0.32 1.00 27.23
CA LEU A 18 -0.90 -0.32 26.94
C LEU A 18 -2.14 -0.22 26.05
N ALA A 19 -3.06 0.71 26.35
CA ALA A 19 -4.25 0.91 25.53
C ALA A 19 -3.89 1.31 24.08
N LEU A 20 -2.91 2.21 23.91
CA LEU A 20 -2.40 2.60 22.59
C LEU A 20 -1.80 1.40 21.84
N ILE A 21 -0.98 0.58 22.50
CA ILE A 21 -0.40 -0.63 21.89
C ILE A 21 -1.49 -1.61 21.45
N VAL A 22 -2.52 -1.84 22.27
CA VAL A 22 -3.63 -2.73 21.94
C VAL A 22 -4.40 -2.21 20.72
N VAL A 23 -4.74 -0.92 20.69
CA VAL A 23 -5.44 -0.30 19.56
C VAL A 23 -4.63 -0.39 18.27
N VAL A 24 -3.32 -0.12 18.33
CA VAL A 24 -2.42 -0.23 17.16
C VAL A 24 -2.32 -1.67 16.68
N THR A 25 -2.21 -2.63 17.59
CA THR A 25 -2.12 -4.07 17.25
C THR A 25 -3.42 -4.60 16.64
N ILE A 26 -4.57 -4.29 17.23
CA ILE A 26 -5.89 -4.67 16.68
C ILE A 26 -6.04 -4.07 15.28
N ARG A 27 -5.69 -2.80 15.12
CA ARG A 27 -5.76 -2.12 13.83
C ARG A 27 -4.86 -2.76 12.77
N ARG A 28 -3.60 -3.05 13.10
CA ARG A 28 -2.69 -3.76 12.20
C ARG A 28 -3.27 -5.11 11.80
N ARG A 29 -3.79 -5.88 12.77
CA ARG A 29 -4.45 -7.16 12.50
C ARG A 29 -5.71 -7.04 11.66
N SER A 30 -6.51 -5.98 11.80
CA SER A 30 -7.68 -5.76 10.95
C SER A 30 -7.30 -5.51 9.50
N ILE A 31 -6.18 -4.82 9.24
CA ILE A 31 -5.68 -4.59 7.88
C ILE A 31 -5.12 -5.89 7.29
N SER A 32 -4.35 -6.66 8.07
CA SER A 32 -3.85 -7.98 7.66
C SER A 32 -4.94 -9.04 7.46
N LYS A 33 -6.14 -8.82 8.02
CA LYS A 33 -7.30 -9.70 7.84
C LYS A 33 -8.14 -9.38 6.60
N LEU A 34 -7.82 -8.31 5.86
CA LEU A 34 -8.45 -8.07 4.57
C LEU A 34 -7.92 -9.13 3.59
N SER A 35 -8.81 -9.98 3.08
CA SER A 35 -8.49 -10.94 2.02
C SER A 35 -7.90 -10.18 0.83
N GLY A 36 -6.73 -10.60 0.34
CA GLY A 36 -6.00 -9.91 -0.74
C GLY A 36 -5.04 -8.80 -0.30
N ALA A 37 -4.69 -8.73 0.99
CA ALA A 37 -3.62 -7.86 1.49
C ALA A 37 -2.23 -8.52 1.31
N PHE A 38 -1.26 -7.77 0.80
CA PHE A 38 0.13 -8.21 0.65
C PHE A 38 1.11 -7.07 0.98
N ASP A 39 2.31 -7.42 1.40
CA ASP A 39 3.34 -6.43 1.71
C ASP A 39 3.87 -5.81 0.41
N CYS A 40 3.79 -4.49 0.34
CA CYS A 40 4.14 -3.74 -0.87
C CYS A 40 4.74 -2.39 -0.50
N SER A 41 5.96 -2.14 -0.96
CA SER A 41 6.57 -0.83 -0.89
C SER A 41 6.25 -0.02 -2.13
N ILE A 42 5.99 1.27 -1.96
CA ILE A 42 5.76 2.20 -3.08
C ILE A 42 6.88 3.22 -3.15
N ASN A 43 7.34 3.53 -4.35
CA ASN A 43 8.24 4.66 -4.56
C ASN A 43 7.42 5.94 -4.69
N VAL A 44 7.63 6.87 -3.76
CA VAL A 44 6.97 8.20 -3.74
C VAL A 44 7.93 9.30 -4.22
N GLY A 45 9.10 8.93 -4.74
CA GLY A 45 10.03 9.85 -5.39
C GLY A 45 9.55 10.21 -6.80
N GLU A 46 9.92 11.40 -7.27
CA GLU A 46 9.84 11.73 -8.69
C GLU A 46 10.79 10.80 -9.48
N GLU A 47 10.40 10.39 -10.69
CA GLU A 47 11.24 9.55 -11.58
C GLU A 47 12.64 10.13 -11.78
N SER A 48 12.78 11.46 -11.74
CA SER A 48 14.05 12.17 -11.94
C SER A 48 14.88 12.37 -10.66
N ALA A 49 14.39 11.92 -9.50
CA ALA A 49 15.11 12.10 -8.25
C ALA A 49 16.30 11.12 -8.16
N SER A 50 17.50 11.65 -7.86
CA SER A 50 18.73 10.86 -7.69
C SER A 50 18.65 9.79 -6.59
N ARG A 51 17.61 9.82 -5.73
CA ARG A 51 17.36 8.81 -4.70
C ARG A 51 15.88 8.44 -4.67
N PRO A 52 15.51 7.20 -5.03
CA PRO A 52 14.14 6.73 -4.92
C PRO A 52 13.69 6.71 -3.45
N ARG A 53 12.46 7.18 -3.19
CA ARG A 53 11.91 7.30 -1.83
C ARG A 53 10.89 6.21 -1.61
N TRP A 54 11.38 5.04 -1.22
CA TRP A 54 10.56 3.89 -0.88
C TRP A 54 9.84 4.09 0.45
N ARG A 55 8.55 3.76 0.47
CA ARG A 55 7.74 3.72 1.68
C ARG A 55 7.15 2.32 1.83
N LEU A 56 7.40 1.70 2.98
CA LEU A 56 6.80 0.42 3.36
C LEU A 56 5.30 0.56 3.58
N GLY A 57 4.55 -0.34 2.98
CA GLY A 57 3.10 -0.37 3.06
C GLY A 57 2.53 -1.77 2.88
N VAL A 58 1.21 -1.82 2.92
CA VAL A 58 0.40 -2.98 2.59
C VAL A 58 -0.51 -2.56 1.45
N ALA A 59 -0.49 -3.33 0.36
CA ALA A 59 -1.43 -3.15 -0.73
C ALA A 59 -2.57 -4.15 -0.59
N VAL A 60 -3.79 -3.72 -0.91
CA VAL A 60 -5.00 -4.54 -0.84
C VAL A 60 -5.69 -4.50 -2.19
N PHE A 61 -5.92 -5.67 -2.78
CA PHE A 61 -6.74 -5.80 -3.98
C PHE A 61 -8.20 -5.53 -3.64
N SER A 62 -8.79 -4.56 -4.32
CA SER A 62 -10.24 -4.37 -4.39
C SER A 62 -10.75 -4.88 -5.74
N VAL A 63 -12.07 -4.83 -5.93
CA VAL A 63 -12.71 -5.16 -7.21
C VAL A 63 -12.26 -4.21 -8.32
N ALA A 64 -12.14 -2.92 -8.01
CA ALA A 64 -11.91 -1.85 -9.00
C ALA A 64 -10.56 -1.12 -8.85
N SER A 65 -9.81 -1.37 -7.78
CA SER A 65 -8.54 -0.68 -7.52
C SER A 65 -7.57 -1.51 -6.69
N LEU A 66 -6.30 -1.16 -6.79
CA LEU A 66 -5.26 -1.54 -5.84
C LEU A 66 -5.08 -0.38 -4.85
N ASP A 67 -5.46 -0.61 -3.59
CA ASP A 67 -5.41 0.40 -2.54
C ASP A 67 -4.16 0.16 -1.67
N TRP A 68 -3.28 1.16 -1.57
CA TRP A 68 -2.03 1.09 -0.82
C TRP A 68 -2.09 1.89 0.49
N TYR A 69 -1.67 1.26 1.58
CA TYR A 69 -1.71 1.78 2.94
C TYR A 69 -0.29 1.84 3.53
N PRO A 70 0.18 3.00 4.02
CA PRO A 70 1.49 3.07 4.67
C PRO A 70 1.49 2.31 6.01
N VAL A 71 2.53 1.52 6.28
CA VAL A 71 2.65 0.76 7.56
C VAL A 71 2.62 1.69 8.78
N PHE A 72 3.24 2.86 8.67
CA PHE A 72 3.35 3.83 9.76
C PHE A 72 2.26 4.91 9.75
N ALA A 73 1.19 4.76 8.95
CA ALA A 73 0.13 5.78 8.90
C ALA A 73 -0.96 5.58 9.97
N LEU A 74 -1.24 6.64 10.72
CA LEU A 74 -2.34 6.72 11.69
C LEU A 74 -3.72 6.87 11.02
N THR A 75 -3.81 6.98 9.69
CA THR A 75 -5.06 7.15 8.93
C THR A 75 -5.59 5.84 8.36
N ARG A 76 -6.89 5.53 8.49
CA ARG A 76 -7.50 4.31 7.92
C ARG A 76 -7.72 4.38 6.39
N ARG A 77 -7.34 5.49 5.76
CA ARG A 77 -7.53 5.73 4.32
C ARG A 77 -6.30 5.27 3.55
N ALA A 78 -6.51 4.69 2.37
CA ALA A 78 -5.46 4.41 1.41
C ALA A 78 -4.74 5.71 1.07
N ALA A 79 -3.42 5.71 1.14
CA ALA A 79 -2.62 6.88 0.76
C ALA A 79 -2.47 6.98 -0.75
N VAL A 80 -2.48 5.84 -1.44
CA VAL A 80 -2.48 5.75 -2.90
C VAL A 80 -3.55 4.76 -3.33
N ARG A 81 -4.33 5.13 -4.35
CA ARG A 81 -5.32 4.28 -4.99
C ARG A 81 -4.99 4.20 -6.47
N LEU A 82 -4.79 3.00 -6.96
CA LEU A 82 -4.46 2.72 -8.36
C LEU A 82 -5.68 2.06 -9.02
N PRO A 83 -6.41 2.76 -9.91
CA PRO A 83 -7.58 2.22 -10.58
C PRO A 83 -7.20 1.04 -11.48
N ARG A 84 -7.88 -0.10 -11.32
CA ARG A 84 -7.62 -1.32 -12.09
C ARG A 84 -7.80 -1.13 -13.59
N ALA A 85 -8.85 -0.40 -13.98
CA ALA A 85 -9.24 -0.19 -15.37
C ALA A 85 -8.16 0.51 -16.22
N ASP A 86 -7.18 1.11 -15.56
CA ASP A 86 -6.17 1.95 -16.18
C ASP A 86 -4.77 1.63 -15.63
N LEU A 87 -4.63 0.58 -14.82
CA LEU A 87 -3.35 0.18 -14.26
C LEU A 87 -2.69 -0.84 -15.18
N ASP A 88 -1.53 -0.49 -15.71
CA ASP A 88 -0.75 -1.34 -16.60
C ASP A 88 0.67 -1.57 -16.07
N ILE A 89 1.17 -2.79 -16.22
CA ILE A 89 2.53 -3.17 -15.80
C ILE A 89 3.49 -2.93 -16.97
N LEU A 90 4.40 -1.97 -16.80
CA LEU A 90 5.36 -1.61 -17.84
C LEU A 90 6.62 -2.47 -17.77
N VAL A 91 7.30 -2.47 -16.61
CA VAL A 91 8.62 -3.08 -16.46
C VAL A 91 8.68 -3.86 -15.15
N ARG A 92 9.29 -5.05 -15.19
CA ARG A 92 9.61 -5.87 -14.02
C ARG A 92 11.12 -5.94 -13.90
N ARG A 93 11.67 -5.57 -12.75
CA ARG A 93 13.12 -5.51 -12.52
C ARG A 93 13.48 -5.93 -11.11
N LYS A 94 14.75 -6.31 -10.92
CA LYS A 94 15.31 -6.50 -9.58
C LYS A 94 15.64 -5.13 -8.95
N PRO A 95 15.59 -5.00 -7.62
CA PRO A 95 16.00 -3.79 -6.93
C PRO A 95 17.48 -3.50 -7.19
N THR A 96 17.81 -2.25 -7.51
CA THR A 96 19.21 -1.82 -7.66
C THR A 96 19.92 -1.85 -6.31
N SER A 97 21.26 -1.91 -6.28
CA SER A 97 22.07 -1.94 -5.04
C SER A 97 21.72 -0.84 -4.03
N GLY A 98 21.34 0.36 -4.48
CA GLY A 98 20.87 1.44 -3.62
C GLY A 98 19.44 1.28 -3.08
N GLU A 99 18.61 0.45 -3.70
CA GLU A 99 17.22 0.20 -3.33
C GLU A 99 17.05 -1.03 -2.44
N GLN A 100 17.97 -1.99 -2.51
CA GLN A 100 17.92 -3.26 -1.78
C GLN A 100 17.74 -3.09 -0.26
N TYR A 101 18.29 -2.04 0.32
CA TYR A 101 18.15 -1.74 1.75
C TYR A 101 16.84 -1.03 2.12
N SER A 102 16.06 -0.59 1.13
CA SER A 102 14.82 0.19 1.30
C SER A 102 13.55 -0.58 0.91
N VAL A 103 13.70 -1.71 0.22
CA VAL A 103 12.60 -2.61 -0.19
C VAL A 103 12.61 -3.91 0.60
N LEU A 104 11.57 -4.73 0.47
CA LEU A 104 11.52 -6.04 1.10
C LEU A 104 12.65 -6.95 0.56
N PRO A 105 13.16 -7.89 1.37
CA PRO A 105 14.06 -8.93 0.89
C PRO A 105 13.44 -9.69 -0.29
N ASP A 106 14.23 -9.95 -1.33
CA ASP A 106 13.80 -10.64 -2.55
C ASP A 106 12.60 -10.00 -3.29
N ALA A 107 12.32 -8.72 -3.02
CA ALA A 107 11.28 -7.99 -3.72
C ALA A 107 11.61 -7.83 -5.21
N VAL A 108 10.59 -7.92 -6.05
CA VAL A 108 10.61 -7.51 -7.45
C VAL A 108 10.03 -6.10 -7.53
N VAL A 109 10.75 -5.20 -8.20
CA VAL A 109 10.26 -3.85 -8.49
C VAL A 109 9.48 -3.88 -9.80
N VAL A 110 8.30 -3.29 -9.79
CA VAL A 110 7.35 -3.27 -10.89
C VAL A 110 6.94 -1.83 -11.14
N ASP A 111 7.32 -1.33 -12.31
CA ASP A 111 6.93 0.00 -12.77
C ASP A 111 5.58 -0.12 -13.47
N CYS A 112 4.60 0.63 -12.98
CA CYS A 112 3.24 0.63 -13.47
C CYS A 112 2.86 2.01 -14.01
N SER A 113 2.00 2.07 -15.01
CA SER A 113 1.36 3.30 -15.46
C SER A 113 -0.12 3.31 -15.09
N TYR A 114 -0.65 4.51 -14.80
CA TYR A 114 -2.07 4.73 -14.52
C TYR A 114 -2.51 6.16 -14.86
N GLY A 115 -3.81 6.41 -14.95
CA GLY A 115 -4.37 7.74 -15.24
C GLY A 115 -4.46 8.10 -16.73
N LYS A 116 -4.25 7.15 -17.65
CA LYS A 116 -4.45 7.34 -19.09
C LYS A 116 -5.92 7.62 -19.41
N ALA A 117 -6.86 7.00 -18.70
CA ALA A 117 -8.30 7.24 -18.87
C ALA A 117 -8.72 8.67 -18.51
N ASP A 118 -8.06 9.26 -17.49
CA ASP A 118 -8.29 10.64 -17.04
C ASP A 118 -7.44 11.67 -17.81
N GLY A 119 -6.71 11.24 -18.85
CA GLY A 119 -5.84 12.09 -19.68
C GLY A 119 -4.59 12.60 -18.97
N ARG A 120 -4.22 12.02 -17.82
CA ARG A 120 -3.05 12.39 -17.01
C ARG A 120 -2.24 11.13 -16.67
N PRO A 121 -1.46 10.59 -17.61
CA PRO A 121 -0.65 9.42 -17.35
C PRO A 121 0.37 9.72 -16.25
N ARG A 122 0.45 8.81 -15.29
CA ARG A 122 1.38 8.82 -14.16
C ARG A 122 2.03 7.45 -14.07
N SER A 123 3.27 7.44 -13.62
CA SER A 123 3.99 6.21 -13.29
C SER A 123 4.07 6.02 -11.78
N VAL A 124 4.17 4.76 -11.37
CA VAL A 124 4.39 4.38 -9.98
C VAL A 124 5.22 3.10 -9.94
N SER A 125 6.28 3.08 -9.14
CA SER A 125 7.05 1.87 -8.88
C SER A 125 6.55 1.21 -7.59
N LEU A 126 6.24 -0.08 -7.68
CA LEU A 126 5.84 -0.93 -6.56
C LEU A 126 6.91 -2.01 -6.35
N ALA A 127 7.24 -2.32 -5.11
CA ALA A 127 8.12 -3.44 -4.77
C ALA A 127 7.35 -4.44 -3.91
N MET A 128 7.29 -5.69 -4.37
CA MET A 128 6.53 -6.78 -3.75
C MET A 128 7.23 -8.11 -3.99
N ASP A 129 6.88 -9.16 -3.26
CA ASP A 129 7.42 -10.49 -3.55
C ASP A 129 6.91 -11.05 -4.90
N THR A 130 7.50 -12.16 -5.36
CA THR A 130 7.17 -12.76 -6.67
C THR A 130 5.77 -13.39 -6.71
N GLU A 131 5.27 -13.90 -5.58
CA GLU A 131 3.94 -14.50 -5.47
C GLU A 131 2.85 -13.43 -5.55
N SER A 132 3.05 -12.32 -4.85
CA SER A 132 2.24 -11.11 -4.88
C SER A 132 2.21 -10.49 -6.27
N LEU A 133 3.34 -10.46 -6.99
CA LEU A 133 3.40 -10.00 -8.38
C LEU A 133 2.57 -10.91 -9.31
N SER A 134 2.67 -12.22 -9.15
CA SER A 134 1.89 -13.18 -9.93
C SER A 134 0.39 -13.01 -9.67
N THR A 135 0.03 -12.79 -8.41
CA THR A 135 -1.34 -12.48 -7.99
C THR A 135 -1.82 -11.16 -8.59
N MET A 136 -0.98 -10.10 -8.58
CA MET A 136 -1.30 -8.81 -9.20
C MET A 136 -1.54 -8.94 -10.70
N ALA A 137 -0.70 -9.70 -11.41
CA ALA A 137 -0.85 -9.93 -12.84
C ALA A 137 -2.15 -10.67 -13.16
N SER A 138 -2.43 -11.76 -12.43
CA SER A 138 -3.69 -12.51 -12.58
C SER A 138 -4.91 -11.65 -12.22
N TRP A 139 -4.81 -10.82 -11.19
CA TRP A 139 -5.84 -9.85 -10.84
C TRP A 139 -6.04 -8.82 -11.95
N LEU A 140 -5.00 -8.30 -12.62
CA LEU A 140 -5.17 -7.40 -13.76
C LEU A 140 -5.80 -8.08 -14.99
N GLU A 141 -5.43 -9.33 -15.27
CA GLU A 141 -5.92 -10.11 -16.42
C GLU A 141 -7.36 -10.59 -16.26
N SER A 142 -7.82 -10.80 -15.02
CA SER A 142 -9.23 -11.13 -14.80
C SER A 142 -10.14 -9.98 -15.24
N SER A 143 -11.40 -10.25 -15.59
CA SER A 143 -12.38 -9.19 -15.82
C SER A 143 -13.00 -8.74 -14.48
N PRO A 144 -13.15 -7.42 -14.22
CA PRO A 144 -13.84 -6.97 -13.01
C PRO A 144 -15.30 -7.45 -13.02
N PRO A 145 -15.83 -8.02 -11.92
CA PRO A 145 -17.25 -8.32 -11.82
C PRO A 145 -18.07 -7.02 -11.94
N GLY A 146 -18.95 -6.96 -12.95
CA GLY A 146 -19.78 -5.79 -13.23
C GLY A 146 -19.31 -4.89 -14.38
N PHE A 147 -18.24 -5.25 -15.11
CA PHE A 147 -17.90 -4.57 -16.36
C PHE A 147 -18.96 -4.90 -17.43
N ASN A 148 -19.98 -4.06 -17.54
CA ASN A 148 -20.97 -4.14 -18.60
C ASN A 148 -20.68 -3.06 -19.67
N PRO A 149 -19.96 -3.38 -20.76
CA PRO A 149 -19.67 -2.42 -21.83
C PRO A 149 -20.92 -2.00 -22.64
N THR A 150 -22.12 -2.50 -22.32
CA THR A 150 -23.36 -2.19 -23.05
C THR A 150 -24.15 -0.98 -22.53
N MET A 151 -23.74 -0.30 -21.46
CA MET A 151 -24.39 0.96 -21.08
C MET A 151 -23.80 2.12 -21.90
N GLY A 152 -24.38 2.28 -23.09
CA GLY A 152 -24.04 3.26 -24.10
C GLY A 152 -24.06 4.69 -23.58
N ARG A 153 -23.01 5.42 -23.95
CA ARG A 153 -22.96 6.88 -23.93
C ARG A 153 -23.83 7.40 -25.07
N PHE A 154 -25.10 7.62 -24.80
CA PHE A 154 -25.97 8.47 -25.61
C PHE A 154 -26.23 9.77 -24.85
N THR A 155 -25.28 10.70 -24.93
CA THR A 155 -25.51 12.15 -24.79
C THR A 155 -24.37 12.87 -25.47
#